data_AF-A0A428X8X9-F1
#
_entry.id   AF-A0A428X8X9-F1
#
_cell.length_a   1.000
_cell.length_b   1.000
_cell.length_c   1.000
_cell.angle_alpha   90.00
_cell.angle_beta   90.00
_cell.angle_gamma   90.00
#
_symmetry.space_group_name_H-M   'P 1'
#
loop_
_entity.id
_entity.type
_entity.pdbx_description
1 polymer ?
#
loop_
_entity_poly.entity_id
_entity_poly.type
_entity_poly.pdbx_seq_one_letter_code
_entity_poly.pdbx_strand_id
1 'polypeptide(L)'
;MTVDELQQRAAKKGPAKWLSRKLDEPYETLIGSEQDHQILAVAHADCAFVPGSPISWEDMRRSAEQLPLPRKAALLLDMRGIARPVPEHLTGEKRSRAGRAGLVAERVSRRAHQLGVDL
;
A
#
# COMPACT_ATOMS: atom_id res chain seq x y z
N MET A 1 -20.05 -19.92 -5.88
CA MET A 1 -18.81 -19.91 -5.09
C MET A 1 -19.06 -19.00 -3.91
N THR A 2 -19.14 -19.57 -2.71
CA THR A 2 -19.54 -18.84 -1.49
C THR A 2 -18.34 -18.16 -0.84
N VAL A 3 -18.59 -17.14 -0.02
CA VAL A 3 -17.56 -16.39 0.71
C VAL A 3 -16.71 -17.32 1.58
N ASP A 4 -17.32 -18.38 2.11
CA ASP A 4 -16.65 -19.42 2.91
C ASP A 4 -15.62 -20.24 2.12
N GLU A 5 -15.88 -20.53 0.84
CA GLU A 5 -14.94 -21.29 -0.01
C GLU A 5 -13.68 -20.47 -0.33
N LEU A 6 -13.83 -19.14 -0.44
CA LEU A 6 -12.74 -18.20 -0.63
C LEU A 6 -11.89 -18.07 0.64
N GLN A 7 -12.52 -17.98 1.82
CA GLN A 7 -11.84 -17.93 3.12
C GLN A 7 -11.09 -19.23 3.44
N GLN A 8 -11.68 -20.40 3.15
CA GLN A 8 -11.02 -21.70 3.37
C GLN A 8 -9.82 -21.93 2.44
N ARG A 9 -9.84 -21.39 1.20
CA ARG A 9 -8.66 -21.40 0.32
C ARG A 9 -7.57 -20.41 0.76
N ALA A 10 -7.95 -19.29 1.36
CA ALA A 10 -6.99 -18.31 1.88
C ALA A 10 -6.16 -18.90 3.04
N ALA A 11 -6.81 -19.64 3.95
CA ALA A 11 -6.19 -20.25 5.13
C ALA A 11 -5.20 -21.39 4.83
N LYS A 12 -5.26 -22.01 3.65
CA LYS A 12 -4.52 -23.26 3.34
C LYS A 12 -3.15 -23.07 2.68
N LYS A 13 -2.73 -21.85 2.39
CA LYS A 13 -1.43 -21.56 1.73
C LYS A 13 -0.53 -20.82 2.72
N GLY A 14 0.56 -21.47 3.11
CA GLY A 14 1.49 -21.02 4.15
C GLY A 14 2.24 -19.71 3.86
N PRO A 15 3.27 -19.38 4.66
CA PRO A 15 3.89 -18.06 4.77
C PRO A 15 4.76 -17.62 3.57
N ALA A 16 4.44 -18.08 2.35
CA ALA A 16 5.11 -17.69 1.11
C ALA A 16 4.30 -16.66 0.29
N LYS A 17 3.04 -16.38 0.66
CA LYS A 17 2.19 -15.37 0.00
C LYS A 17 2.65 -13.92 0.21
N TRP A 18 3.52 -13.68 1.18
CA TRP A 18 4.00 -12.35 1.58
C TRP A 18 5.05 -11.76 0.62
N LEU A 19 5.57 -12.56 -0.32
CA LEU A 19 6.61 -12.15 -1.28
C LEU A 19 6.04 -11.70 -2.63
N SER A 20 4.71 -11.76 -2.82
CA SER A 20 4.09 -11.36 -4.08
C SER A 20 3.70 -9.88 -4.07
N ARG A 21 3.99 -9.19 -5.17
CA ARG A 21 3.57 -7.81 -5.45
C ARG A 21 2.06 -7.61 -5.43
N LYS A 22 1.28 -8.69 -5.58
CA LYS A 22 -0.19 -8.67 -5.60
C LYS A 22 -0.74 -9.79 -4.73
N LEU A 23 -1.88 -9.56 -4.09
CA LEU A 23 -2.71 -10.60 -3.52
C LEU A 23 -3.26 -11.51 -4.64
N ASP A 24 -3.68 -12.73 -4.25
CA ASP A 24 -4.40 -13.62 -5.16
C ASP A 24 -5.66 -12.88 -5.69
N GLU A 25 -5.97 -13.00 -6.98
CA GLU A 25 -7.25 -12.55 -7.49
C GLU A 25 -8.41 -13.33 -6.81
N PRO A 26 -9.56 -12.69 -6.56
CA PRO A 26 -9.98 -11.37 -7.03
C PRO A 26 -9.60 -10.20 -6.10
N TYR A 27 -8.87 -10.45 -5.01
CA TYR A 27 -8.74 -9.50 -3.91
C TYR A 27 -8.01 -8.22 -4.31
N GLU A 28 -6.93 -8.32 -5.10
CA GLU A 28 -6.17 -7.14 -5.52
C GLU A 28 -7.04 -6.15 -6.29
N THR A 29 -7.83 -6.66 -7.26
CA THR A 29 -8.77 -5.86 -8.07
C THR A 29 -9.95 -5.34 -7.25
N LEU A 30 -10.41 -6.08 -6.25
CA LEU A 30 -11.51 -5.65 -5.37
C LEU A 30 -11.11 -4.54 -4.38
N ILE A 31 -9.82 -4.39 -4.10
CA ILE A 31 -9.28 -3.39 -3.19
C ILE A 31 -8.90 -2.11 -3.95
N GLY A 32 -8.31 -2.23 -5.14
CA GLY A 32 -7.90 -1.08 -5.92
C GLY A 32 -7.35 -1.41 -7.29
N SER A 33 -6.61 -0.45 -7.85
CA SER A 33 -6.13 -0.46 -9.23
C SER A 33 -4.60 -0.42 -9.32
N GLU A 34 -4.04 -0.64 -10.51
CA GLU A 34 -2.61 -0.43 -10.76
C GLU A 34 -2.20 1.04 -10.56
N GLN A 35 -3.10 1.98 -10.75
CA GLN A 35 -2.82 3.40 -10.49
C GLN A 35 -2.68 3.68 -8.98
N ASP A 36 -3.42 2.93 -8.14
CA ASP A 36 -3.25 2.99 -6.69
C ASP A 36 -1.89 2.41 -6.27
N HIS A 37 -1.42 1.35 -6.92
CA HIS A 37 -0.06 0.82 -6.72
C HIS A 37 1.01 1.90 -6.97
N GLN A 38 0.89 2.59 -8.10
CA GLN A 38 1.85 3.61 -8.51
C GLN A 38 1.84 4.81 -7.57
N ILE A 39 0.67 5.37 -7.26
CA ILE A 39 0.58 6.57 -6.42
C ILE A 39 1.09 6.30 -5.00
N LEU A 40 0.79 5.13 -4.42
CA LEU A 40 1.25 4.76 -3.09
C LEU A 40 2.77 4.55 -3.04
N ALA A 41 3.34 3.85 -4.03
CA ALA A 41 4.79 3.61 -4.08
C ALA A 41 5.59 4.89 -4.28
N VAL A 42 5.14 5.77 -5.18
CA VAL A 42 5.78 7.07 -5.43
C VAL A 42 5.66 7.98 -4.20
N ALA A 43 4.49 8.04 -3.57
CA ALA A 43 4.29 8.86 -2.37
C ALA A 43 5.11 8.34 -1.18
N HIS A 44 5.27 7.03 -1.02
CA HIS A 44 6.19 6.47 -0.02
C HIS A 44 7.62 6.95 -0.26
N ALA A 45 8.12 6.84 -1.48
CA ALA A 45 9.46 7.30 -1.82
C ALA A 45 9.62 8.81 -1.59
N ASP A 46 8.63 9.63 -1.97
CA ASP A 46 8.66 11.06 -1.65
C ASP A 46 8.74 11.33 -0.15
N CYS A 47 7.92 10.64 0.65
CA CYS A 47 7.85 10.88 2.10
C CYS A 47 9.07 10.35 2.86
N ALA A 48 9.66 9.24 2.40
CA ALA A 48 10.77 8.57 3.07
C ALA A 48 12.14 9.12 2.64
N PHE A 49 12.25 9.65 1.43
CA PHE A 49 13.53 10.12 0.90
C PHE A 49 13.93 11.46 1.53
N VAL A 50 15.11 11.46 2.14
CA VAL A 50 15.79 12.67 2.61
C VAL A 50 17.12 12.78 1.87
N PRO A 51 17.51 13.96 1.35
CA PRO A 51 18.83 14.16 0.74
C PRO A 51 19.96 13.70 1.68
N GLY A 52 20.91 12.93 1.14
CA GLY A 52 21.99 12.31 1.94
C GLY A 52 21.64 10.93 2.51
N SER A 53 20.42 10.43 2.29
CA SER A 53 20.07 9.03 2.56
C SER A 53 20.98 8.06 1.79
N PRO A 54 21.45 6.96 2.42
CA PRO A 54 22.20 5.91 1.73
C PRO A 54 21.34 5.10 0.74
N ILE A 55 20.00 5.21 0.86
CA ILE A 55 19.03 4.57 -0.03
C ILE A 55 18.52 5.63 -1.00
N SER A 56 18.59 5.34 -2.30
CA SER A 56 18.09 6.24 -3.33
C SER A 56 16.56 6.32 -3.32
N TRP A 57 16.00 7.45 -3.79
CA TRP A 57 14.56 7.60 -3.95
C TRP A 57 13.95 6.48 -4.83
N GLU A 58 14.66 6.10 -5.89
CA GLU A 58 14.22 5.03 -6.80
C GLU A 58 14.20 3.66 -6.12
N ASP A 59 15.18 3.36 -5.26
CA ASP A 59 15.19 2.12 -4.49
C ASP A 59 14.05 2.08 -3.47
N MET A 60 13.75 3.20 -2.79
CA MET A 60 12.58 3.30 -1.89
C MET A 60 11.27 3.08 -2.65
N ARG A 61 11.16 3.63 -3.87
CA ARG A 61 10.00 3.43 -4.73
C ARG A 61 9.87 1.97 -5.13
N ARG A 62 10.96 1.34 -5.60
CA ARG A 62 10.98 -0.07 -6.02
C ARG A 62 10.69 -1.02 -4.86
N SER A 63 11.20 -0.74 -3.66
CA SER A 63 10.89 -1.56 -2.49
C SER A 63 9.40 -1.50 -2.15
N ALA A 64 8.79 -0.30 -2.22
CA ALA A 64 7.36 -0.18 -2.06
C ALA A 64 6.61 -0.92 -3.17
N GLU A 65 7.03 -0.83 -4.44
CA GLU A 65 6.40 -1.53 -5.58
C GLU A 65 6.31 -3.04 -5.43
N GLN A 66 7.18 -3.67 -4.64
CA GLN A 66 7.17 -5.12 -4.42
C GLN A 66 6.09 -5.59 -3.43
N LEU A 67 5.42 -4.67 -2.75
CA LEU A 67 4.41 -5.00 -1.74
C LEU A 67 3.00 -5.11 -2.34
N PRO A 68 2.09 -5.92 -1.79
CA PRO A 68 0.67 -5.87 -2.18
C PRO A 68 0.01 -4.55 -1.74
N LEU A 69 -1.13 -4.19 -2.36
CA LEU A 69 -1.79 -2.90 -2.14
C LEU A 69 -2.02 -2.54 -0.66
N PRO A 70 -2.51 -3.44 0.21
CA PRO A 70 -2.73 -3.12 1.62
C PRO A 70 -1.43 -2.79 2.37
N ARG A 71 -0.34 -3.49 2.06
CA ARG A 71 0.98 -3.23 2.64
C ARG A 71 1.58 -1.92 2.15
N LYS A 72 1.39 -1.59 0.87
CA LYS A 72 1.75 -0.26 0.32
C LYS A 72 1.01 0.85 1.05
N ALA A 73 -0.30 0.68 1.25
CA ALA A 73 -1.11 1.64 1.98
C ALA A 73 -0.59 1.82 3.42
N ALA A 74 -0.27 0.72 4.11
CA ALA A 74 0.23 0.76 5.48
C ALA A 74 1.50 1.62 5.67
N LEU A 75 2.34 1.78 4.64
CA LEU A 75 3.53 2.65 4.70
C LEU A 75 3.18 4.15 4.90
N LEU A 76 1.96 4.55 4.54
CA LEU A 76 1.46 5.93 4.60
C LEU A 76 0.43 6.15 5.71
N LEU A 77 0.08 5.11 6.47
CA LEU A 77 -0.90 5.16 7.54
C LEU A 77 -0.24 5.08 8.92
N ASP A 78 -0.93 5.59 9.93
CA ASP A 78 -0.62 5.32 11.33
C ASP A 78 -1.21 3.99 11.80
N MET A 79 -1.02 3.66 13.08
CA MET A 79 -1.56 2.43 13.68
C MET A 79 -3.08 2.37 13.72
N ARG A 80 -3.78 3.49 13.50
CA ARG A 80 -5.26 3.58 13.47
C ARG A 80 -5.79 3.44 12.04
N GLY A 81 -4.93 3.25 11.05
CA GLY A 81 -5.30 3.21 9.65
C GLY A 81 -5.64 4.59 9.07
N ILE A 82 -5.18 5.67 9.72
CA ILE A 82 -5.39 7.06 9.29
C ILE A 82 -4.15 7.55 8.56
N ALA A 83 -4.32 8.35 7.50
CA ALA A 83 -3.20 8.92 6.76
C ALA A 83 -2.27 9.71 7.68
N ARG A 84 -0.97 9.41 7.61
CA ARG A 84 0.05 10.19 8.32
C ARG A 84 0.07 11.61 7.74
N PRO A 85 0.37 12.63 8.55
CA PRO A 85 0.55 13.99 8.05
C PRO A 85 1.57 14.05 6.91
N VAL A 86 1.30 14.86 5.89
CA VAL A 86 2.25 15.08 4.80
C VAL A 86 3.52 15.73 5.37
N PRO A 87 4.71 15.15 5.15
CA PRO A 87 5.95 15.71 5.67
C PRO A 87 6.17 17.17 5.24
N GLU A 88 6.62 18.01 6.17
CA GLU A 88 6.74 19.45 5.95
C GLU A 88 7.73 19.81 4.83
N HIS A 89 8.77 19.00 4.66
CA HIS A 89 9.78 19.18 3.61
C HIS A 89 9.24 18.95 2.19
N LEU A 90 8.05 18.35 2.05
CA LEU A 90 7.42 18.18 0.75
C LEU A 90 6.70 19.46 0.32
N THR A 91 7.01 19.88 -0.91
CA THR A 91 6.44 21.07 -1.56
C THR A 91 5.86 20.73 -2.93
N GLY A 92 5.05 21.65 -3.47
CA GLY A 92 4.51 21.55 -4.83
C GLY A 92 3.78 20.24 -5.12
N GLU A 93 4.12 19.62 -6.26
CA GLU A 93 3.48 18.39 -6.72
C GLU A 93 3.66 17.23 -5.74
N LYS A 94 4.84 17.08 -5.13
CA LYS A 94 5.11 16.00 -4.17
C LYS A 94 4.19 16.09 -2.96
N ARG A 95 3.96 17.30 -2.43
CA ARG A 95 3.03 17.53 -1.31
C ARG A 95 1.60 17.16 -1.70
N SER A 96 1.15 17.62 -2.86
CA SER A 96 -0.19 17.32 -3.38
C SER A 96 -0.38 15.83 -3.64
N ARG A 97 0.64 15.15 -4.16
CA ARG A 97 0.65 13.70 -4.37
C ARG A 97 0.59 12.93 -3.06
N ALA A 98 1.37 13.31 -2.05
CA ALA A 98 1.34 12.69 -0.72
C ALA A 98 -0.05 12.81 -0.07
N GLY A 99 -0.69 13.99 -0.17
CA GLY A 99 -2.05 14.18 0.34
C GLY A 99 -3.08 13.26 -0.35
N ARG A 100 -3.05 13.17 -1.68
CA ARG A 100 -3.92 12.25 -2.44
C ARG A 100 -3.63 10.78 -2.10
N ALA A 101 -2.37 10.42 -1.99
CA ALA A 101 -1.95 9.07 -1.64
C ALA A 101 -2.43 8.67 -0.24
N GLY A 102 -2.47 9.60 0.73
CA GLY A 102 -3.06 9.37 2.04
C GLY A 102 -4.54 8.94 1.96
N LEU A 103 -5.35 9.68 1.19
CA LEU A 103 -6.77 9.33 0.97
C LEU A 103 -6.93 7.96 0.28
N VAL A 104 -6.06 7.64 -0.68
CA VAL A 104 -6.02 6.32 -1.33
C VAL A 104 -5.65 5.24 -0.32
N ALA A 105 -4.64 5.46 0.51
CA ALA A 105 -4.18 4.50 1.51
C ALA A 105 -5.28 4.16 2.51
N GLU A 106 -6.00 5.15 3.02
CA GLU A 106 -7.12 4.92 3.95
C GLU A 106 -8.25 4.13 3.30
N ARG A 107 -8.60 4.46 2.03
CA ARG A 107 -9.61 3.71 1.28
C ARG A 107 -9.20 2.25 1.11
N VAL A 108 -7.96 2.01 0.69
CA VAL A 108 -7.38 0.68 0.49
C VAL A 108 -7.37 -0.11 1.80
N SER A 109 -6.95 0.50 2.90
CA SER A 109 -6.92 -0.14 4.21
C SER A 109 -8.32 -0.53 4.69
N ARG A 110 -9.30 0.39 4.62
CA ARG A 110 -10.70 0.07 4.95
C ARG A 110 -11.24 -1.08 4.11
N ARG A 111 -10.93 -1.09 2.81
CA ARG A 111 -11.41 -2.13 1.90
C ARG A 111 -10.76 -3.49 2.16
N ALA A 112 -9.45 -3.51 2.42
CA ALA A 112 -8.73 -4.73 2.79
C ALA A 112 -9.28 -5.33 4.09
N HIS A 113 -9.54 -4.49 5.09
CA HIS A 113 -10.14 -4.90 6.36
C HIS A 113 -11.55 -5.50 6.17
N GLN A 114 -12.41 -4.86 5.38
CA GLN A 114 -13.74 -5.40 5.05
C GLN A 114 -13.70 -6.77 4.36
N LEU A 115 -12.62 -7.08 3.65
CA LEU A 115 -12.43 -8.33 2.92
C LEU A 115 -11.64 -9.38 3.72
N GLY A 116 -11.14 -9.05 4.92
CA GLY A 116 -10.33 -9.93 5.75
C GLY A 116 -8.95 -10.26 5.15
N VAL A 117 -8.35 -9.30 4.43
CA VAL A 117 -7.05 -9.44 3.75
C VAL A 117 -6.08 -8.32 4.11
N ASP A 118 -6.32 -7.66 5.25
CA ASP A 118 -5.41 -6.75 5.92
C ASP A 118 -4.27 -7.53 6.58
N LEU A 119 -3.22 -7.76 5.82
CA LEU A 119 -1.99 -8.41 6.27
C LEU A 119 -1.11 -7.47 7.09
#